data_AF-A0AAP6GXS0-F1
#
_entry.id   AF-A0AAP6GXS0-F1
#
_cell.length_a   1.000
_cell.length_b   1.000
_cell.length_c   1.000
_cell.angle_alpha   90.00
_cell.angle_beta   90.00
_cell.angle_gamma   90.00
#
_symmetry.space_group_name_H-M   'P 1'
#
loop_
_entity.id
_entity.type
_entity.pdbx_description
1 polymer ?
#
loop_
_entity_poly.entity_id
_entity_poly.type
_entity_poly.pdbx_seq_one_letter_code
_entity_poly.pdbx_strand_id
1 'polypeptide(L)'
;MDDMERFRIRNLVLNDIDSQLKGDDSFQVARYKMFLGIKHHMPKFKHARYHRPFENAKSIPGTAMVLDNALSRAMREIANQINGFGQMIRKLEAWDLVIEGLEHEQVFSLAIEHIEPLANLAISATQAIRGQMIYATVECGALINALIDEPLGWDGSTHVTMKVAKSVAENWKAWPELAEKLTLLEAQELNEASGHFRNSFQHGAPRQLVIGLTEHTEWTKHADGSFSWGIGTQDPIKLKEIIPHLKKAHDDLLTAHEALVELSKEWESSVMNPVP
;
A
#
# COMPACT_ATOMS: atom_id res chain seq x y z
N MET A 1 -10.39 -3.91 -14.67
CA MET A 1 -10.80 -5.13 -15.38
C MET A 1 -12.30 -5.16 -15.32
N ASP A 2 -12.96 -5.14 -16.47
CA ASP A 2 -14.41 -5.25 -16.56
C ASP A 2 -14.85 -6.72 -16.42
N ASP A 3 -16.16 -6.96 -16.27
CA ASP A 3 -16.70 -8.30 -16.07
C ASP A 3 -16.46 -9.24 -17.27
N MET A 4 -16.32 -8.69 -18.48
CA MET A 4 -16.05 -9.46 -19.69
C MET A 4 -14.62 -10.00 -19.72
N GLU A 5 -13.65 -9.18 -19.33
CA GLU A 5 -12.24 -9.56 -19.22
C GLU A 5 -12.03 -10.57 -18.07
N ARG A 6 -12.73 -10.39 -16.95
CA ARG A 6 -12.78 -11.35 -15.83
C ARG A 6 -13.28 -12.72 -16.28
N PHE A 7 -14.43 -12.75 -16.96
CA PHE A 7 -15.03 -13.97 -17.49
C PHE A 7 -14.10 -14.68 -18.48
N ARG A 8 -13.46 -13.91 -19.38
CA ARG A 8 -12.51 -14.46 -20.35
C ARG A 8 -11.30 -15.12 -19.70
N ILE A 9 -10.65 -14.44 -18.75
CA ILE A 9 -9.47 -15.00 -18.05
C ILE A 9 -9.87 -16.26 -17.26
N ARG A 10 -10.99 -16.21 -16.55
CA ARG A 10 -11.48 -17.36 -15.77
C ARG A 10 -11.72 -18.57 -16.65
N ASN A 11 -12.44 -18.41 -17.77
CA ASN A 11 -12.73 -19.53 -18.67
C ASN A 11 -11.51 -20.06 -19.40
N LEU A 12 -10.57 -19.19 -19.78
CA LEU A 12 -9.32 -19.61 -20.40
C LEU A 12 -8.51 -20.51 -19.45
N VAL A 13 -8.45 -20.13 -18.18
CA VAL A 13 -7.68 -20.87 -17.18
C VAL A 13 -8.41 -22.13 -16.68
N LEU A 14 -9.74 -22.11 -16.58
CA LEU A 14 -10.54 -23.30 -16.21
C LEU A 14 -10.28 -24.46 -17.19
N ASN A 15 -10.30 -24.18 -18.50
CA ASN A 15 -10.04 -25.20 -19.52
C ASN A 15 -8.60 -25.75 -19.45
N ASP A 16 -7.62 -24.88 -19.22
CA ASP A 16 -6.21 -25.29 -19.13
C ASP A 16 -5.92 -26.10 -17.87
N ILE A 17 -6.58 -25.79 -16.75
CA ILE A 17 -6.28 -26.41 -15.47
C ILE A 17 -7.06 -27.70 -15.27
N ASP A 18 -8.30 -27.79 -15.73
CA ASP A 18 -9.04 -29.06 -15.75
C ASP A 18 -8.25 -30.15 -16.51
N SER A 19 -7.46 -29.76 -17.52
CA SER A 19 -6.55 -30.67 -18.24
C SER A 19 -5.28 -31.06 -17.47
N GLN A 20 -4.89 -30.29 -16.44
CA GLN A 20 -3.69 -30.47 -15.62
C GLN A 20 -3.97 -31.03 -14.22
N LEU A 21 -5.24 -31.04 -13.80
CA LEU A 21 -5.67 -31.67 -12.56
C LEU A 21 -5.53 -33.18 -12.70
N LYS A 22 -4.79 -33.78 -11.77
CA LYS A 22 -4.73 -35.22 -11.64
C LYS A 22 -5.87 -35.66 -10.71
N GLY A 23 -6.40 -36.87 -10.92
CA GLY A 23 -7.53 -37.39 -10.14
C GLY A 23 -7.27 -37.53 -8.63
N ASP A 24 -6.02 -37.37 -8.19
CA ASP A 24 -5.57 -37.39 -6.79
C ASP A 24 -5.26 -35.99 -6.20
N ASP A 25 -5.34 -34.91 -6.99
CA ASP A 25 -5.09 -33.56 -6.48
C ASP A 25 -6.14 -33.19 -5.42
N SER A 26 -5.70 -32.79 -4.23
CA SER A 26 -6.60 -32.28 -3.20
C SER A 26 -7.24 -30.97 -3.64
N PHE A 27 -8.39 -30.63 -3.05
CA PHE A 27 -9.09 -29.36 -3.31
C PHE A 27 -8.13 -28.15 -3.22
N GLN A 28 -7.24 -28.11 -2.22
CA GLN A 28 -6.28 -27.02 -2.03
C GLN A 28 -5.27 -26.93 -3.19
N VAL A 29 -4.71 -28.06 -3.61
CA VAL A 29 -3.75 -28.09 -4.73
C VAL A 29 -4.41 -27.63 -6.03
N ALA A 30 -5.63 -28.09 -6.29
CA ALA A 30 -6.38 -27.70 -7.48
C ALA A 30 -6.64 -26.19 -7.53
N ARG A 31 -7.10 -25.61 -6.41
CA ARG A 31 -7.40 -24.17 -6.31
C ARG A 31 -6.14 -23.31 -6.35
N TYR A 32 -5.04 -23.77 -5.78
CA TYR A 32 -3.76 -23.06 -5.88
C TYR A 32 -3.20 -23.05 -7.31
N LYS A 33 -3.31 -24.18 -8.04
CA LYS A 33 -2.99 -24.21 -9.49
C LYS A 33 -3.85 -23.20 -10.25
N MET A 34 -5.15 -23.16 -9.94
CA MET A 34 -6.10 -22.19 -10.51
C MET A 34 -5.69 -20.74 -10.28
N PHE A 35 -5.34 -20.42 -9.04
CA PHE A 35 -4.79 -19.12 -8.67
C PHE A 35 -3.55 -18.76 -9.49
N LEU A 36 -2.58 -19.68 -9.64
CA LEU A 36 -1.36 -19.44 -10.40
C LEU A 36 -1.65 -19.18 -11.88
N GLY A 37 -2.54 -19.96 -12.50
CA GLY A 37 -2.96 -19.79 -13.89
C GLY A 37 -3.66 -18.45 -14.13
N ILE A 38 -4.59 -18.07 -13.25
CA ILE A 38 -5.29 -16.79 -13.33
C ILE A 38 -4.30 -15.63 -13.16
N LYS A 39 -3.46 -15.67 -12.12
CA LYS A 39 -2.47 -14.62 -11.84
C LYS A 39 -1.49 -14.43 -13.00
N HIS A 40 -1.15 -15.49 -13.73
CA HIS A 40 -0.27 -15.40 -14.90
C HIS A 40 -0.87 -14.53 -16.01
N HIS A 41 -2.18 -14.66 -16.24
CA HIS A 41 -2.91 -13.93 -17.27
C HIS A 41 -3.33 -12.52 -16.85
N MET A 42 -3.24 -12.19 -15.57
CA MET A 42 -3.60 -10.85 -15.09
C MET A 42 -2.61 -9.78 -15.55
N PRO A 43 -3.10 -8.58 -15.93
CA PRO A 43 -2.24 -7.47 -16.29
C PRO A 43 -1.31 -7.11 -15.12
N LYS A 44 -0.09 -6.69 -15.44
CA LYS A 44 0.86 -6.18 -14.46
C LYS A 44 0.57 -4.71 -14.20
N PHE A 45 0.72 -4.28 -12.96
CA PHE A 45 0.62 -2.86 -12.60
C PHE A 45 1.83 -2.08 -13.12
N LYS A 46 1.65 -0.76 -13.28
CA LYS A 46 2.77 0.17 -13.51
C LYS A 46 3.72 0.04 -12.31
N HIS A 47 5.02 -0.06 -12.62
CA HIS A 47 6.03 -0.18 -11.57
C HIS A 47 6.48 1.21 -11.12
N ALA A 48 6.71 1.35 -9.81
CA ALA A 48 7.50 2.45 -9.28
C ALA A 48 8.93 2.29 -9.81
N ARG A 49 9.41 3.31 -10.53
CA ARG A 49 10.78 3.31 -11.06
C ARG A 49 11.75 3.49 -9.90
N TYR A 50 12.83 2.73 -9.90
CA TYR A 50 13.92 3.00 -8.99
C TYR A 50 14.68 4.24 -9.47
N HIS A 51 14.62 5.32 -8.70
CA HIS A 51 15.49 6.48 -8.88
C HIS A 51 16.79 6.20 -8.13
N ARG A 52 17.92 6.24 -8.84
CA ARG A 52 19.25 6.10 -8.25
C ARG A 52 19.84 7.50 -8.07
N PRO A 53 19.96 7.99 -6.82
CA PRO A 53 20.57 9.29 -6.57
C PRO A 53 21.97 9.38 -7.16
N PHE A 54 22.32 10.55 -7.67
CA PHE A 54 23.64 10.88 -8.21
C PHE A 54 24.14 9.96 -9.34
N GLU A 55 23.25 9.21 -10.01
CA GLU A 55 23.65 8.24 -11.06
C GLU A 55 24.45 8.88 -12.19
N ASN A 56 24.16 10.14 -12.52
CA ASN A 56 24.84 10.88 -13.58
C ASN A 56 26.08 11.65 -13.09
N ALA A 57 26.39 11.63 -11.79
CA ALA A 57 27.54 12.33 -11.23
C ALA A 57 28.82 11.50 -11.39
N LYS A 58 29.91 12.13 -11.85
CA LYS A 58 31.24 11.48 -11.92
C LYS A 58 31.83 11.22 -10.53
N SER A 59 31.49 12.07 -9.57
CA SER A 59 31.92 12.00 -8.18
C SER A 59 30.97 12.85 -7.33
N ILE A 60 30.76 12.44 -6.07
CA ILE A 60 30.03 13.22 -5.06
C ILE A 60 30.99 13.71 -3.97
N PRO A 61 30.73 14.86 -3.32
CA PRO A 61 31.48 15.28 -2.14
C PRO A 61 31.42 14.21 -1.04
N GLY A 62 32.54 13.97 -0.35
CA GLY A 62 32.60 12.95 0.71
C GLY A 62 31.61 13.22 1.86
N THR A 63 31.31 14.49 2.13
CA THR A 63 30.28 14.91 3.09
C THR A 63 28.87 14.46 2.69
N ALA A 64 28.59 14.37 1.38
CA ALA A 64 27.30 13.94 0.84
C ALA A 64 27.10 12.41 0.82
N MET A 65 28.12 11.62 1.17
CA MET A 65 28.04 10.15 1.16
C MET A 65 26.94 9.61 2.09
N VAL A 66 26.70 10.28 3.22
CA VAL A 66 25.64 9.89 4.17
C VAL A 66 24.26 10.14 3.56
N LEU A 67 24.07 11.27 2.87
CA LEU A 67 22.85 11.58 2.15
C LEU A 67 22.61 10.60 1.00
N ASP A 68 23.63 10.31 0.18
CA ASP A 68 23.52 9.33 -0.91
C ASP A 68 23.07 7.95 -0.39
N ASN A 69 23.68 7.46 0.70
CA ASN A 69 23.29 6.17 1.30
C ASN A 69 21.83 6.19 1.78
N ALA A 70 21.44 7.21 2.56
CA ALA A 70 20.08 7.33 3.08
C ALA A 70 19.04 7.42 1.96
N LEU A 71 19.30 8.27 0.96
CA LEU A 71 18.42 8.51 -0.17
C LEU A 71 18.33 7.29 -1.08
N SER A 72 19.46 6.66 -1.41
CA SER A 72 19.52 5.42 -2.22
C SER A 72 18.75 4.28 -1.55
N ARG A 73 18.86 4.13 -0.22
CA ARG A 73 18.08 3.17 0.56
C ARG A 73 16.59 3.51 0.48
N ALA A 74 16.22 4.75 0.77
CA ALA A 74 14.82 5.18 0.76
C ALA A 74 14.14 4.96 -0.60
N MET A 75 14.76 5.43 -1.69
CA MET A 75 14.21 5.26 -3.04
C MET A 75 14.03 3.79 -3.41
N ARG A 76 14.99 2.92 -3.07
CA ARG A 76 14.92 1.49 -3.37
C ARG A 76 13.82 0.81 -2.58
N GLU A 77 13.78 1.03 -1.27
CA GLU A 77 12.82 0.35 -0.41
C GLU A 77 11.38 0.81 -0.72
N ILE A 78 11.16 2.12 -0.90
CA ILE A 78 9.82 2.64 -1.23
C ILE A 78 9.34 2.08 -2.58
N ALA A 79 10.18 2.11 -3.63
CA ALA A 79 9.83 1.55 -4.92
C ALA A 79 9.51 0.04 -4.84
N ASN A 80 10.31 -0.72 -4.08
CA ASN A 80 10.07 -2.14 -3.85
C ASN A 80 8.74 -2.39 -3.12
N GLN A 81 8.40 -1.58 -2.13
CA GLN A 81 7.15 -1.72 -1.38
C GLN A 81 5.92 -1.39 -2.24
N ILE A 82 5.99 -0.34 -3.08
CA ILE A 82 4.91 -0.02 -4.04
C ILE A 82 4.73 -1.15 -5.06
N ASN A 83 5.84 -1.65 -5.62
CA ASN A 83 5.81 -2.77 -6.56
C ASN A 83 5.27 -4.05 -5.91
N GLY A 84 5.66 -4.31 -4.66
CA GLY A 84 5.14 -5.40 -3.84
C GLY A 84 3.63 -5.26 -3.61
N PHE A 85 3.16 -4.05 -3.32
CA PHE A 85 1.74 -3.74 -3.16
C PHE A 85 0.95 -4.02 -4.44
N GLY A 86 1.44 -3.58 -5.61
CA GLY A 86 0.84 -3.94 -6.90
C GLY A 86 0.74 -5.45 -7.11
N GLN A 87 1.76 -6.22 -6.69
CA GLN A 87 1.68 -7.69 -6.75
C GLN A 87 0.66 -8.28 -5.76
N MET A 88 0.50 -7.70 -4.57
CA MET A 88 -0.52 -8.13 -3.61
C MET A 88 -1.93 -7.94 -4.18
N ILE A 89 -2.20 -6.80 -4.83
CA ILE A 89 -3.48 -6.52 -5.48
C ILE A 89 -3.78 -7.56 -6.57
N ARG A 90 -2.80 -7.86 -7.43
CA ARG A 90 -2.97 -8.90 -8.47
C ARG A 90 -3.29 -10.26 -7.87
N LYS A 91 -2.65 -10.63 -6.76
CA LYS A 91 -2.91 -11.90 -6.09
C LYS A 91 -4.32 -11.93 -5.50
N LEU A 92 -4.79 -10.84 -4.89
CA LEU A 92 -6.16 -10.75 -4.36
C LEU A 92 -7.20 -10.84 -5.48
N GLU A 93 -6.96 -10.17 -6.60
CA GLU A 93 -7.86 -10.24 -7.76
C GLU A 93 -7.91 -11.65 -8.34
N ALA A 94 -6.78 -12.37 -8.36
CA ALA A 94 -6.74 -13.76 -8.79
C ALA A 94 -7.55 -14.66 -7.83
N TRP A 95 -7.40 -14.47 -6.52
CA TRP A 95 -8.18 -15.20 -5.53
C TRP A 95 -9.68 -14.92 -5.63
N ASP A 96 -10.08 -13.67 -5.88
CA ASP A 96 -11.49 -13.29 -6.07
C ASP A 96 -12.15 -14.07 -7.23
N LEU A 97 -11.40 -14.37 -8.29
CA LEU A 97 -11.86 -15.22 -9.39
C LEU A 97 -11.86 -16.72 -9.06
N VAL A 98 -10.92 -17.19 -8.23
CA VAL A 98 -10.84 -18.61 -7.82
C VAL A 98 -12.00 -18.99 -6.93
N ILE A 99 -12.41 -18.10 -6.02
CA ILE A 99 -13.50 -18.37 -5.07
C ILE A 99 -14.90 -18.19 -5.67
N GLU A 100 -14.99 -17.68 -6.90
CA GLU A 100 -16.26 -17.43 -7.56
C GLU A 100 -17.04 -18.74 -7.80
N GLY A 101 -18.24 -18.84 -7.24
CA GLY A 101 -19.10 -20.02 -7.36
C GLY A 101 -18.72 -21.19 -6.45
N LEU A 102 -17.79 -21.02 -5.51
CA LEU A 102 -17.52 -22.00 -4.47
C LEU A 102 -18.55 -21.94 -3.33
N GLU A 103 -18.73 -23.05 -2.64
CA GLU A 103 -19.58 -23.11 -1.45
C GLU A 103 -18.89 -22.43 -0.24
N HIS A 104 -19.67 -22.07 0.77
CA HIS A 104 -19.18 -21.30 1.92
C HIS A 104 -18.01 -21.99 2.65
N GLU A 105 -18.08 -23.31 2.86
CA GLU A 105 -17.01 -24.06 3.53
C GLU A 105 -15.69 -24.04 2.74
N GLN A 106 -15.78 -24.13 1.42
CA GLN A 106 -14.65 -24.05 0.51
C GLN A 106 -14.02 -22.66 0.48
N VAL A 107 -14.85 -21.60 0.45
CA VAL A 107 -14.40 -20.21 0.55
C VAL A 107 -13.72 -19.97 1.89
N PHE A 108 -14.31 -20.44 2.99
CA PHE A 108 -13.76 -20.30 4.34
C PHE A 108 -12.37 -20.93 4.45
N SER A 109 -12.21 -22.16 3.94
CA SER A 109 -10.92 -22.84 3.96
C SER A 109 -9.83 -22.07 3.19
N LEU A 110 -10.16 -21.54 2.00
CA LEU A 110 -9.23 -20.73 1.21
C LEU A 110 -8.98 -19.35 1.84
N ALA A 111 -9.99 -18.77 2.49
CA ALA A 111 -9.91 -17.46 3.10
C ALA A 111 -8.85 -17.43 4.21
N ILE A 112 -8.94 -18.36 5.16
CA ILE A 112 -8.01 -18.47 6.28
C ILE A 112 -6.58 -18.74 5.81
N GLU A 113 -6.40 -19.65 4.85
CA GLU A 113 -5.06 -20.10 4.46
C GLU A 113 -4.33 -19.11 3.54
N HIS A 114 -5.06 -18.41 2.66
CA HIS A 114 -4.44 -17.68 1.56
C HIS A 114 -4.89 -16.23 1.42
N ILE A 115 -6.16 -15.93 1.68
CA ILE A 115 -6.74 -14.63 1.30
C ILE A 115 -6.60 -13.63 2.44
N GLU A 116 -7.02 -13.98 3.65
CA GLU A 116 -7.00 -13.06 4.80
C GLU A 116 -5.60 -12.53 5.11
N PRO A 117 -4.54 -13.37 5.19
CA PRO A 117 -3.19 -12.86 5.47
C PRO A 117 -2.71 -11.86 4.39
N LEU A 118 -3.05 -12.14 3.13
CA LEU A 118 -2.68 -11.30 2.00
C LEU A 118 -3.47 -9.98 1.98
N ALA A 119 -4.78 -10.04 2.24
CA ALA A 119 -5.67 -8.89 2.26
C ALA A 119 -5.33 -7.95 3.42
N ASN A 120 -5.03 -8.50 4.61
CA ASN A 120 -4.57 -7.73 5.77
C ASN A 120 -3.31 -6.92 5.46
N LEU A 121 -2.34 -7.57 4.80
CA LEU A 121 -1.11 -6.92 4.40
C LEU A 121 -1.36 -5.84 3.34
N ALA A 122 -2.19 -6.13 2.34
CA ALA A 122 -2.51 -5.18 1.28
C ALA A 122 -3.24 -3.94 1.79
N ILE A 123 -4.25 -4.10 2.66
CA ILE A 123 -5.00 -2.98 3.26
C ILE A 123 -4.08 -2.10 4.11
N SER A 124 -3.13 -2.73 4.82
CA SER A 124 -2.19 -2.00 5.69
C SER A 124 -1.03 -1.33 4.94
N ALA A 125 -0.72 -1.80 3.73
CA ALA A 125 0.46 -1.37 2.96
C ALA A 125 0.46 0.14 2.67
N THR A 126 -0.69 0.73 2.31
CA THR A 126 -0.77 2.15 1.93
C THR A 126 -0.25 3.08 3.02
N GLN A 127 -0.70 2.88 4.27
CA GLN A 127 -0.26 3.71 5.39
C GLN A 127 1.21 3.46 5.77
N ALA A 128 1.69 2.21 5.63
CA ALA A 128 3.09 1.89 5.88
C ALA A 128 4.01 2.58 4.87
N ILE A 129 3.68 2.52 3.58
CA ILE A 129 4.45 3.15 2.50
C ILE A 129 4.42 4.68 2.65
N ARG A 130 3.25 5.26 2.95
CA ARG A 130 3.12 6.69 3.28
C ARG A 130 4.07 7.08 4.42
N GLY A 131 4.06 6.32 5.51
CA GLY A 131 4.95 6.57 6.65
C GLY A 131 6.43 6.51 6.27
N GLN A 132 6.82 5.58 5.39
CA GLN A 132 8.19 5.48 4.87
C GLN A 132 8.58 6.69 4.01
N MET A 133 7.68 7.21 3.17
CA MET A 133 7.94 8.43 2.40
C MET A 133 8.11 9.67 3.30
N ILE A 134 7.29 9.80 4.34
CA ILE A 134 7.43 10.87 5.34
C ILE A 134 8.78 10.75 6.05
N TYR A 135 9.14 9.54 6.49
CA TYR A 135 10.42 9.27 7.13
C TYR A 135 11.61 9.59 6.22
N ALA A 136 11.57 9.13 4.97
CA ALA A 136 12.59 9.45 3.98
C ALA A 136 12.74 10.95 3.79
N THR A 137 11.63 11.69 3.76
CA THR A 137 11.63 13.15 3.66
C THR A 137 12.31 13.80 4.87
N VAL A 138 11.96 13.35 6.08
CA VAL A 138 12.56 13.87 7.32
C VAL A 138 14.05 13.59 7.39
N GLU A 139 14.46 12.34 7.16
CA GLU A 139 15.86 11.93 7.26
C GLU A 139 16.72 12.60 6.20
N CYS A 140 16.31 12.53 4.93
CA CYS A 140 17.09 13.11 3.83
C CYS A 140 17.06 14.65 3.87
N GLY A 141 15.93 15.25 4.23
CA GLY A 141 15.77 16.69 4.41
C GLY A 141 16.71 17.26 5.47
N ALA A 142 16.80 16.62 6.64
CA ALA A 142 17.73 17.04 7.68
C ALA A 142 19.20 16.88 7.25
N LEU A 143 19.52 15.80 6.53
CA LEU A 143 20.87 15.56 6.00
C LEU A 143 21.27 16.59 4.94
N ILE A 144 20.38 16.96 4.02
CA ILE A 144 20.69 17.99 3.02
C ILE A 144 20.84 19.36 3.68
N ASN A 145 19.95 19.73 4.62
CA ASN A 145 20.04 21.01 5.31
C ASN A 145 21.37 21.13 6.07
N ALA A 146 21.84 20.06 6.72
CA ALA A 146 23.16 20.00 7.32
C ALA A 146 24.32 20.26 6.32
N LEU A 147 24.17 19.83 5.06
CA LEU A 147 25.21 19.97 4.04
C LEU A 147 25.28 21.37 3.44
N ILE A 148 24.16 22.11 3.48
CA ILE A 148 24.05 23.47 2.93
C ILE A 148 23.94 24.55 4.03
N ASP A 149 24.30 24.20 5.27
CA ASP A 149 24.27 25.06 6.45
C ASP A 149 22.89 25.71 6.75
N GLU A 150 21.80 25.01 6.41
CA GLU A 150 20.42 25.37 6.73
C GLU A 150 19.96 24.71 8.05
N PRO A 151 18.91 25.23 8.71
CA PRO A 151 18.34 24.61 9.91
C PRO A 151 17.95 23.14 9.67
N LEU A 152 18.46 22.24 10.52
CA LEU A 152 18.23 20.79 10.39
C LEU A 152 16.74 20.42 10.37
N GLY A 153 15.91 21.10 11.17
CA GLY A 153 14.48 20.82 11.32
C GLY A 153 14.13 19.48 12.00
N TRP A 154 15.10 18.58 12.20
CA TRP A 154 14.97 17.31 12.93
C TRP A 154 16.34 16.84 13.45
N ASP A 155 16.38 16.29 14.67
CA ASP A 155 17.60 15.87 15.38
C ASP A 155 17.65 14.36 15.67
N GLY A 156 16.70 13.59 15.14
CA GLY A 156 16.61 12.14 15.40
C GLY A 156 15.83 11.74 16.65
N SER A 157 15.43 12.67 17.52
CA SER A 157 14.84 12.36 18.83
C SER A 157 13.30 12.27 18.82
N THR A 158 12.66 12.90 17.84
CA THR A 158 11.20 13.06 17.79
C THR A 158 10.53 12.09 16.81
N HIS A 159 9.28 11.75 17.11
CA HIS A 159 8.44 10.95 16.21
C HIS A 159 8.26 11.67 14.88
N VAL A 160 8.50 10.93 13.80
CA VAL A 160 8.34 11.42 12.43
C VAL A 160 6.86 11.63 12.12
N THR A 161 6.51 12.84 11.71
CA THR A 161 5.16 13.26 11.33
C THR A 161 5.21 14.17 10.11
N MET A 162 4.07 14.42 9.48
CA MET A 162 3.96 15.43 8.41
C MET A 162 4.44 16.83 8.85
N LYS A 163 4.28 17.17 10.14
CA LYS A 163 4.76 18.45 10.68
C LYS A 163 6.29 18.53 10.69
N VAL A 164 6.95 17.42 11.03
CA VAL A 164 8.43 17.33 11.00
C VAL A 164 8.93 17.26 9.55
N ALA A 165 8.22 16.56 8.66
CA ALA A 165 8.56 16.57 7.25
C ALA A 165 8.49 18.00 6.67
N LYS A 166 7.46 18.77 7.06
CA LYS A 166 7.37 20.19 6.69
C LYS A 166 8.57 21.00 7.20
N SER A 167 9.00 20.83 8.46
CA SER A 167 10.09 21.64 9.02
C SER A 167 11.45 21.42 8.35
N VAL A 168 11.67 20.27 7.70
CA VAL A 168 12.89 20.02 6.92
C VAL A 168 12.75 20.35 5.44
N ALA A 169 11.52 20.31 4.91
CA ALA A 169 11.26 20.35 3.48
C ALA A 169 10.62 21.66 2.98
N GLU A 170 10.14 22.55 3.85
CA GLU A 170 9.31 23.69 3.43
C GLU A 170 9.96 24.70 2.48
N ASN A 171 11.30 24.79 2.49
CA ASN A 171 12.05 25.67 1.60
C ASN A 171 12.31 25.08 0.21
N TRP A 172 12.00 23.80 -0.01
CA TRP A 172 12.23 23.10 -1.27
C TRP A 172 11.02 23.26 -2.19
N LYS A 173 11.25 23.57 -3.47
CA LYS A 173 10.18 23.87 -4.43
C LYS A 173 9.28 22.68 -4.70
N ALA A 174 9.82 21.46 -4.66
CA ALA A 174 9.06 20.24 -4.88
C ALA A 174 8.24 19.78 -3.66
N TRP A 175 8.46 20.35 -2.47
CA TRP A 175 7.77 19.93 -1.25
C TRP A 175 6.25 20.09 -1.27
N PRO A 176 5.67 21.23 -1.73
CA PRO A 176 4.22 21.42 -1.69
C PRO A 176 3.45 20.32 -2.43
N GLU A 177 3.96 19.87 -3.58
CA GLU A 177 3.35 18.79 -4.36
C GLU A 177 3.41 17.47 -3.60
N LEU A 178 4.58 17.09 -3.07
CA LEU A 178 4.72 15.88 -2.26
C LEU A 178 3.81 15.92 -1.02
N ALA A 179 3.74 17.06 -0.34
CA ALA A 179 2.92 17.23 0.85
C ALA A 179 1.43 17.01 0.55
N GLU A 180 0.93 17.58 -0.56
CA GLU A 180 -0.44 17.37 -1.02
C GLU A 180 -0.72 15.88 -1.28
N LYS A 181 0.15 15.19 -2.02
CA LYS A 181 -0.01 13.75 -2.30
C LYS A 181 0.02 12.91 -1.03
N LEU A 182 0.92 13.20 -0.10
CA LEU A 182 0.99 12.50 1.19
C LEU A 182 -0.23 12.76 2.08
N THR A 183 -0.84 13.94 2.01
CA THR A 183 -2.11 14.23 2.69
C THR A 183 -3.27 13.47 2.07
N LEU A 184 -3.34 13.40 0.73
CA LEU A 184 -4.37 12.62 0.04
C LEU A 184 -4.28 11.11 0.33
N LEU A 185 -3.06 10.59 0.50
CA LEU A 185 -2.80 9.20 0.91
C LEU A 185 -3.24 8.86 2.34
N GLU A 186 -3.63 9.85 3.15
CA GLU A 186 -4.33 9.58 4.41
C GLU A 186 -5.70 8.90 4.17
N ALA A 187 -6.16 8.93 2.90
CA ALA A 187 -7.15 8.05 2.28
C ALA A 187 -8.25 7.57 3.21
N GLN A 188 -9.06 8.53 3.64
CA GLN A 188 -10.33 8.29 4.33
C GLN A 188 -11.18 7.26 3.57
N GLU A 189 -11.20 7.30 2.23
CA GLU A 189 -11.96 6.38 1.38
C GLU A 189 -11.58 4.89 1.56
N LEU A 190 -10.29 4.55 1.58
CA LEU A 190 -9.86 3.15 1.81
C LEU A 190 -10.13 2.71 3.26
N ASN A 191 -9.97 3.64 4.21
CA ASN A 191 -10.33 3.39 5.60
C ASN A 191 -11.83 3.15 5.76
N GLU A 192 -12.68 3.93 5.12
CA GLU A 192 -14.14 3.78 5.14
C GLU A 192 -14.57 2.50 4.43
N ALA A 193 -14.05 2.23 3.22
CA ALA A 193 -14.35 1.02 2.46
C ALA A 193 -13.94 -0.25 3.21
N SER A 194 -12.87 -0.18 4.00
CA SER A 194 -12.43 -1.28 4.87
C SER A 194 -13.09 -1.29 6.25
N GLY A 195 -14.06 -0.40 6.54
CA GLY A 195 -14.71 -0.32 7.85
C GLY A 195 -13.71 -0.04 8.99
N HIS A 196 -12.73 0.82 8.72
CA HIS A 196 -11.60 1.12 9.59
C HIS A 196 -10.80 -0.13 9.99
N PHE A 197 -10.67 -1.09 9.07
CA PHE A 197 -10.06 -2.41 9.30
C PHE A 197 -8.78 -2.33 10.12
N ARG A 198 -7.85 -1.44 9.77
CA ARG A 198 -6.58 -1.29 10.49
C ARG A 198 -6.76 -0.83 11.94
N ASN A 199 -7.61 0.17 12.18
CA ASN A 199 -7.86 0.68 13.52
C ASN A 199 -8.49 -0.42 14.39
N SER A 200 -9.48 -1.10 13.84
CA SER A 200 -10.14 -2.23 14.49
C SER A 200 -9.20 -3.44 14.67
N PHE A 201 -8.27 -3.67 13.75
CA PHE A 201 -7.25 -4.73 13.88
C PHE A 201 -6.29 -4.45 15.05
N GLN A 202 -6.00 -3.17 15.33
CA GLN A 202 -5.09 -2.77 16.41
C GLN A 202 -5.79 -2.63 17.77
N HIS A 203 -7.10 -2.31 17.78
CA HIS A 203 -7.80 -1.87 19.00
C HIS A 203 -9.17 -2.53 19.24
N GLY A 204 -9.63 -3.43 18.37
CA GLY A 204 -10.94 -4.07 18.48
C GLY A 204 -11.03 -5.39 17.70
N ALA A 205 -12.19 -5.65 17.11
CA ALA A 205 -12.42 -6.77 16.20
C ALA A 205 -12.62 -6.21 14.78
N PRO A 206 -11.69 -6.46 13.84
CA PRO A 206 -11.85 -6.01 12.46
C PRO A 206 -13.02 -6.75 11.78
N ARG A 207 -13.62 -6.11 10.78
CA ARG A 207 -14.60 -6.77 9.89
C ARG A 207 -13.93 -7.97 9.23
N GLN A 208 -14.62 -9.11 9.19
CA GLN A 208 -14.13 -10.28 8.46
C GLN A 208 -13.93 -9.97 6.98
N LEU A 209 -12.98 -10.67 6.34
CA LEU A 209 -12.71 -10.54 4.91
C LEU A 209 -13.33 -11.72 4.18
N VAL A 210 -13.99 -11.45 3.06
CA VAL A 210 -14.62 -12.43 2.16
C VAL A 210 -15.85 -13.16 2.72
N ILE A 211 -15.74 -13.74 3.93
CA ILE A 211 -16.77 -14.59 4.52
C ILE A 211 -16.83 -14.41 6.04
N GLY A 212 -17.98 -14.67 6.64
CA GLY A 212 -18.22 -14.54 8.07
C GLY A 212 -19.01 -13.28 8.43
N LEU A 213 -19.22 -13.07 9.72
CA LEU A 213 -19.91 -11.91 10.29
C LEU A 213 -19.07 -11.38 11.44
N THR A 214 -19.00 -10.06 11.57
CA THR A 214 -18.39 -9.42 12.75
C THR A 214 -19.50 -8.83 13.60
N GLU A 215 -19.59 -9.27 14.85
CA GLU A 215 -20.49 -8.68 15.85
C GLU A 215 -19.83 -7.45 16.49
N HIS A 216 -20.61 -6.41 16.76
CA HIS A 216 -20.14 -5.22 17.47
C HIS A 216 -21.23 -4.65 18.39
N THR A 217 -20.82 -3.95 19.44
CA THR A 217 -21.76 -3.23 20.31
C THR A 217 -22.07 -1.87 19.69
N GLU A 218 -23.36 -1.59 19.49
CA GLU A 218 -23.85 -0.29 19.03
C GLU A 218 -24.36 0.54 20.20
N TRP A 219 -23.99 1.82 20.24
CA TRP A 219 -24.47 2.77 21.23
C TRP A 219 -25.41 3.76 20.54
N THR A 220 -26.66 3.85 21.00
CA THR A 220 -27.63 4.84 20.50
C THR A 220 -27.86 5.89 21.58
N LYS A 221 -27.55 7.15 21.27
CA LYS A 221 -27.86 8.28 22.14
C LYS A 221 -29.28 8.78 21.87
N HIS A 222 -30.09 8.86 22.91
CA HIS A 222 -31.46 9.37 22.84
C HIS A 222 -31.51 10.89 23.03
N ALA A 223 -32.63 11.50 22.61
CA ALA A 223 -32.82 12.94 22.68
C ALA A 223 -32.82 13.49 24.13
N ASP A 224 -33.14 12.64 25.11
CA ASP A 224 -33.08 12.96 26.55
C ASP A 224 -31.67 12.86 27.15
N GLY A 225 -30.67 12.52 26.33
CA GLY A 225 -29.28 12.36 26.77
C GLY A 225 -28.94 10.99 27.34
N SER A 226 -29.92 10.07 27.44
CA SER A 226 -29.68 8.67 27.81
C SER A 226 -29.06 7.88 26.66
N PHE A 227 -28.49 6.71 26.98
CA PHE A 227 -27.90 5.80 26.00
C PHE A 227 -28.56 4.42 26.10
N SER A 228 -28.81 3.81 24.95
CA SER A 228 -29.09 2.38 24.84
C SER A 228 -27.94 1.67 24.12
N TRP A 229 -27.82 0.37 24.37
CA TRP A 229 -26.85 -0.49 23.68
C TRP A 229 -27.58 -1.63 22.96
N GLY A 230 -27.04 -2.00 21.81
CA GLY A 230 -27.52 -3.13 21.00
C GLY A 230 -26.35 -3.97 20.49
N ILE A 231 -26.68 -5.15 19.98
CA ILE A 231 -25.72 -5.99 19.24
C ILE A 231 -25.99 -5.76 17.77
N GLY A 232 -25.03 -5.13 17.10
CA GLY A 232 -25.00 -4.99 15.65
C GLY A 232 -24.19 -6.11 15.02
N THR A 233 -24.39 -6.30 13.72
CA THR A 233 -23.56 -7.17 12.90
C THR A 233 -23.10 -6.41 11.66
N GLN A 234 -21.91 -6.74 11.17
CA GLN A 234 -21.36 -6.23 9.92
C GLN A 234 -21.01 -7.38 8.98
N ASP A 235 -21.46 -7.22 7.73
CA ASP A 235 -21.11 -8.09 6.62
C ASP A 235 -19.59 -8.07 6.35
N PRO A 236 -19.03 -9.16 5.81
CA PRO A 236 -17.62 -9.23 5.51
C PRO A 236 -17.28 -8.32 4.33
N ILE A 237 -16.04 -7.81 4.31
CA ILE A 237 -15.54 -7.00 3.20
C ILE A 237 -15.24 -7.93 2.04
N LYS A 238 -15.96 -7.79 0.92
CA LYS A 238 -15.74 -8.65 -0.25
C LYS A 238 -14.52 -8.17 -1.03
N LEU A 239 -13.74 -9.11 -1.59
CA LEU A 239 -12.56 -8.76 -2.40
C LEU A 239 -12.93 -7.84 -3.56
N LYS A 240 -14.01 -8.15 -4.28
CA LYS A 240 -14.54 -7.32 -5.37
C LYS A 240 -14.83 -5.87 -4.97
N GLU A 241 -15.14 -5.60 -3.70
CA GLU A 241 -15.44 -4.26 -3.18
C GLU A 241 -14.15 -3.51 -2.82
N ILE A 242 -13.18 -4.18 -2.18
CA ILE A 242 -11.95 -3.53 -1.71
C ILE A 242 -10.88 -3.37 -2.80
N ILE A 243 -10.80 -4.30 -3.77
CA ILE A 243 -9.78 -4.28 -4.83
C ILE A 243 -9.77 -2.95 -5.62
N PRO A 244 -10.90 -2.36 -6.05
CA PRO A 244 -10.91 -1.05 -6.71
C PRO A 244 -10.25 0.05 -5.87
N HIS A 245 -10.50 0.10 -4.56
CA HIS A 245 -9.88 1.08 -3.67
C HIS A 245 -8.37 0.84 -3.50
N LEU A 246 -7.93 -0.42 -3.45
CA LEU A 246 -6.51 -0.75 -3.42
C LEU A 246 -5.78 -0.35 -4.72
N LYS A 247 -6.44 -0.52 -5.88
CA LYS A 247 -5.92 -0.08 -7.18
C LYS A 247 -5.73 1.42 -7.23
N LYS A 248 -6.74 2.18 -6.80
CA LYS A 248 -6.65 3.64 -6.67
C LYS A 248 -5.51 4.05 -5.75
N ALA A 249 -5.43 3.44 -4.55
CA ALA A 249 -4.34 3.71 -3.60
C ALA A 249 -2.95 3.41 -4.18
N HIS A 250 -2.81 2.36 -5.00
CA HIS A 250 -1.56 2.07 -5.69
C HIS A 250 -1.18 3.16 -6.68
N ASP A 251 -2.15 3.67 -7.46
CA ASP A 251 -1.91 4.78 -8.39
C ASP A 251 -1.55 6.07 -7.64
N ASP A 252 -2.24 6.36 -6.53
CA ASP A 252 -1.91 7.50 -5.67
C ASP A 252 -0.48 7.38 -5.10
N LEU A 253 -0.07 6.18 -4.66
CA LEU A 253 1.30 5.91 -4.19
C LEU A 253 2.35 6.11 -5.30
N LEU A 254 2.04 5.74 -6.54
CA LEU A 254 2.92 6.00 -7.68
C LEU A 254 3.11 7.51 -7.90
N THR A 255 2.03 8.30 -7.83
CA THR A 255 2.13 9.76 -7.98
C THR A 255 2.90 10.42 -6.83
N ALA A 256 2.69 9.97 -5.59
CA ALA A 256 3.46 10.46 -4.45
C ALA A 256 4.95 10.09 -4.54
N HIS A 257 5.25 8.89 -5.05
CA HIS A 257 6.62 8.47 -5.30
C HIS A 257 7.29 9.32 -6.38
N GLU A 258 6.59 9.64 -7.46
CA GLU A 258 7.10 10.56 -8.50
C GLU A 258 7.41 11.94 -7.92
N ALA A 259 6.53 12.50 -7.08
CA ALA A 259 6.78 13.78 -6.39
C ALA A 259 7.99 13.71 -5.41
N LEU A 260 8.17 12.59 -4.71
CA LEU A 260 9.35 12.37 -3.86
C LEU A 260 10.64 12.29 -4.70
N VAL A 261 10.58 11.70 -5.88
CA VAL A 261 11.71 11.69 -6.82
C VAL A 261 12.06 13.11 -7.26
N GLU A 262 11.09 13.96 -7.58
CA GLU A 262 11.37 15.37 -7.91
C GLU A 262 12.02 16.13 -6.76
N LEU A 263 11.56 15.92 -5.51
CA LEU A 263 12.22 16.48 -4.33
C LEU A 263 13.66 15.98 -4.17
N SER A 264 13.90 14.69 -4.41
CA SER A 264 15.25 14.12 -4.34
C SER A 264 16.22 14.73 -5.36
N LYS A 265 15.74 15.02 -6.58
CA LYS A 265 16.54 15.68 -7.62
C LYS A 265 16.92 17.10 -7.23
N GLU A 266 16.04 17.79 -6.50
CA GLU A 266 16.34 19.13 -5.97
C GLU A 266 17.47 19.06 -4.93
N TRP A 267 17.41 18.11 -4.00
CA TRP A 267 18.48 17.86 -3.03
C TRP A 267 19.81 17.52 -3.70
N GLU A 268 19.79 16.61 -4.68
CA GLU A 268 20.99 16.26 -5.45
C GLU A 268 21.60 17.48 -6.15
N SER A 269 20.75 18.32 -6.75
CA SER A 269 21.19 19.52 -7.45
C SER A 269 21.86 20.53 -6.51
N SER A 270 21.36 20.70 -5.29
CA SER A 270 21.95 21.59 -4.28
C SER A 270 23.29 21.09 -3.77
N VAL A 271 23.50 19.77 -3.66
CA VAL A 271 24.82 19.20 -3.33
C VAL A 271 25.83 19.43 -4.45
N MET A 272 25.40 19.28 -5.70
CA MET A 272 26.29 19.39 -6.86
C MET A 272 26.61 20.84 -7.23
N ASN A 273 25.71 21.77 -6.94
CA ASN A 273 25.85 23.20 -7.20
C ASN A 273 25.54 23.98 -5.91
N PRO A 274 26.43 23.97 -4.90
CA PRO A 274 26.22 24.74 -3.68
C PRO A 274 26.10 26.22 -4.05
N VAL A 275 25.00 26.85 -3.66
CA VAL A 275 24.82 28.29 -3.82
C VAL A 275 25.83 28.98 -2.88
N PRO A 276 26.65 29.92 -3.37
CA PRO A 276 27.69 30.59 -2.58
C PRO A 276 27.14 31.53 -1.51
#